data_AF-A0A0F4KZN5-F1
#
_entry.id   AF-A0A0F4KZN5-F1
#
_cell.length_a   1.000
_cell.length_b   1.000
_cell.length_c   1.000
_cell.angle_alpha   90.00
_cell.angle_beta   90.00
_cell.angle_gamma   90.00
#
_symmetry.space_group_name_H-M   'P 1'
#
loop_
_entity.id
_entity.type
_entity.pdbx_description
1 polymer ?
#
loop_
_entity_poly.entity_id
_entity_poly.type
_entity_poly.pdbx_seq_one_letter_code
_entity_poly.pdbx_strand_id
1 'polypeptide(L)'
;MNTPNNDTSSQAIRIWLRALEKDTELTGSECDTILGAITTSMPCRDTFVLASTGFHGSTETLEHMAVDNPSRDSVDLFSRSAMDLLTGEAQPDVPVLTKACRLLTQLEERAEGGQAAQPYAIHSWLAWLVGDFHAAQMAALLALAEDENVTLAHTVLTGIRLGVHIKRAKTI
;
A
#
# COMPACT_ATOMS: atom_id res chain seq x y z
N MET A 1 17.68 23.32 -2.46
CA MET A 1 16.70 22.82 -1.46
C MET A 1 15.34 22.87 -2.15
N ASN A 2 14.86 21.74 -2.64
CA ASN A 2 13.53 21.64 -3.25
C ASN A 2 12.61 20.99 -2.23
N THR A 3 11.68 21.77 -1.68
CA THR A 3 10.49 21.24 -0.99
C THR A 3 9.28 21.53 -1.86
N PRO A 4 8.77 20.50 -2.58
CA PRO A 4 7.36 20.46 -2.94
C PRO A 4 6.75 19.03 -2.94
N ASN A 5 7.18 18.11 -2.06
CA ASN A 5 6.71 16.70 -2.11
C ASN A 5 5.35 16.44 -1.43
N ASN A 6 4.96 17.27 -0.46
CA ASN A 6 3.75 17.04 0.35
C ASN A 6 2.46 17.15 -0.47
N ASP A 7 2.42 18.08 -1.42
CA ASP A 7 1.25 18.28 -2.29
C ASP A 7 1.06 17.10 -3.24
N THR A 8 2.15 16.52 -3.76
CA THR A 8 2.09 15.34 -4.63
C THR A 8 1.59 14.11 -3.88
N SER A 9 2.08 13.86 -2.66
CA SER A 9 1.60 12.72 -1.84
C SER A 9 0.13 12.86 -1.47
N SER A 10 -0.32 14.05 -1.05
CA SER A 10 -1.74 14.31 -0.76
C SER A 10 -2.60 14.11 -2.00
N GLN A 11 -2.16 14.64 -3.15
CA GLN A 11 -2.86 14.46 -4.43
C GLN A 11 -2.94 12.98 -4.84
N ALA A 12 -1.85 12.23 -4.73
CA ALA A 12 -1.81 10.81 -5.05
C ALA A 12 -2.80 10.01 -4.20
N ILE A 13 -2.87 10.28 -2.89
CA ILE A 13 -3.84 9.65 -2.00
C ILE A 13 -5.28 10.00 -2.37
N ARG A 14 -5.57 11.26 -2.71
CA ARG A 14 -6.93 11.65 -3.15
C ARG A 14 -7.34 10.91 -4.42
N ILE A 15 -6.43 10.79 -5.39
CA ILE A 15 -6.67 10.05 -6.63
C ILE A 15 -6.97 8.59 -6.30
N TRP A 16 -6.15 7.97 -5.46
CA TRP A 16 -6.29 6.57 -5.05
C TRP A 16 -7.63 6.31 -4.35
N LEU A 17 -7.96 7.11 -3.34
CA LEU A 17 -9.20 6.97 -2.58
C LEU A 17 -10.44 7.14 -3.47
N ARG A 18 -10.42 8.13 -4.37
CA ARG A 18 -11.48 8.34 -5.35
C ARG A 18 -11.65 7.11 -6.26
N ALA A 19 -10.55 6.54 -6.74
CA ALA A 19 -10.57 5.36 -7.60
C ALA A 19 -11.12 4.12 -6.86
N LEU A 20 -10.73 3.91 -5.60
CA LEU A 20 -11.28 2.85 -4.75
C LEU A 20 -12.78 3.01 -4.48
N GLU A 21 -13.19 4.23 -4.12
CA GLU A 21 -14.59 4.54 -3.82
C GLU A 21 -15.48 4.32 -5.05
N LYS A 22 -15.09 4.88 -6.19
CA LYS A 22 -15.89 4.87 -7.42
C LYS A 22 -15.69 3.65 -8.31
N ASP A 23 -14.72 2.79 -7.99
CA ASP A 23 -14.31 1.64 -8.81
C ASP A 23 -13.99 2.04 -10.26
N THR A 24 -13.22 3.12 -10.40
CA THR A 24 -12.82 3.66 -11.70
C THR A 24 -11.36 3.40 -11.99
N GLU A 25 -11.05 3.12 -13.25
CA GLU A 25 -9.67 3.03 -13.75
C GLU A 25 -8.92 4.35 -13.58
N LEU A 26 -7.59 4.24 -13.50
CA LEU A 26 -6.69 5.38 -13.42
C LEU A 26 -6.36 5.85 -14.84
N THR A 27 -6.38 7.17 -15.04
CA THR A 27 -5.81 7.74 -16.25
C THR A 27 -4.29 7.66 -16.23
N GLY A 28 -3.63 7.74 -17.41
CA GLY A 28 -2.17 7.69 -17.48
C GLY A 28 -1.47 8.73 -16.59
N SER A 29 -1.96 9.97 -16.57
CA SER A 29 -1.40 11.02 -15.71
C SER A 29 -1.63 10.78 -14.21
N GLU A 30 -2.71 10.10 -13.86
CA GLU A 30 -2.99 9.71 -12.48
C GLU A 30 -2.07 8.59 -12.02
N CYS A 31 -1.82 7.60 -12.87
CA CYS A 31 -0.80 6.60 -12.62
C CYS A 31 0.58 7.25 -12.42
N ASP A 32 0.98 8.17 -13.30
CA ASP A 32 2.28 8.84 -13.21
C ASP A 32 2.42 9.63 -11.90
N THR A 33 1.33 10.29 -11.47
CA THR A 33 1.27 11.01 -10.18
C THR A 33 1.46 10.06 -9.00
N ILE A 34 0.76 8.93 -9.01
CA ILE A 34 0.83 7.92 -7.94
C ILE A 34 2.22 7.29 -7.89
N LEU A 35 2.73 6.82 -9.04
CA LEU A 35 4.04 6.19 -9.15
C LEU A 35 5.15 7.12 -8.64
N GLY A 36 5.12 8.39 -9.00
CA GLY A 36 6.06 9.40 -8.50
C GLY A 36 5.99 9.56 -6.98
N ALA A 37 4.79 9.60 -6.41
CA ALA A 37 4.60 9.79 -4.96
C ALA A 37 5.07 8.57 -4.15
N ILE A 38 4.63 7.35 -4.50
CA ILE A 38 4.96 6.14 -3.72
C ILE A 38 6.43 5.73 -3.85
N THR A 39 7.09 6.10 -4.95
CA THR A 39 8.53 5.85 -5.16
C THR A 39 9.40 6.76 -4.33
N THR A 40 8.96 8.00 -4.09
CA THR A 40 9.78 9.03 -3.42
C THR A 40 9.43 9.22 -1.95
N SER A 41 8.26 8.77 -1.49
CA SER A 41 7.77 8.99 -0.14
C SER A 41 7.29 7.68 0.51
N MET A 42 8.05 7.19 1.49
CA MET A 42 7.65 6.03 2.31
C MET A 42 6.33 6.25 3.06
N PRO A 43 6.10 7.41 3.72
CA PRO A 43 4.80 7.67 4.37
C PRO A 43 3.63 7.58 3.39
N CYS A 44 3.79 8.06 2.15
CA CYS A 44 2.78 7.92 1.11
C CYS A 44 2.53 6.45 0.77
N ARG A 45 3.56 5.67 0.46
CA ARG A 45 3.46 4.22 0.21
C ARG A 45 2.73 3.48 1.33
N ASP A 46 3.08 3.75 2.58
CA ASP A 46 2.50 3.08 3.74
C ASP A 46 1.01 3.48 3.91
N THR A 47 0.68 4.73 3.60
CA THR A 47 -0.72 5.19 3.56
C THR A 47 -1.50 4.49 2.44
N PHE A 48 -0.90 4.23 1.27
CA PHE A 48 -1.53 3.44 0.20
C PHE A 48 -1.86 2.02 0.66
N VAL A 49 -0.95 1.37 1.40
CA VAL A 49 -1.21 0.06 1.99
C VAL A 49 -2.44 0.13 2.89
N LEU A 50 -2.48 1.07 3.83
CA LEU A 50 -3.58 1.18 4.80
C LEU A 50 -4.92 1.55 4.14
N ALA A 51 -4.92 2.48 3.19
CA ALA A 51 -6.11 2.85 2.43
C ALA A 51 -6.70 1.66 1.66
N SER A 52 -5.84 0.75 1.21
CA SER A 52 -6.22 -0.45 0.44
C SER A 52 -6.82 -1.58 1.28
N THR A 53 -6.89 -1.44 2.61
CA THR A 53 -7.48 -2.46 3.50
C THR A 53 -8.85 -2.08 4.04
N GLY A 54 -9.45 -0.98 3.57
CA GLY A 54 -10.72 -0.47 4.10
C GLY A 54 -10.58 0.24 5.46
N PHE A 55 -9.44 0.92 5.69
CA PHE A 55 -9.26 1.74 6.88
C PHE A 55 -10.35 2.82 7.00
N HIS A 56 -10.96 2.94 8.18
CA HIS A 56 -12.16 3.76 8.43
C HIS A 56 -11.84 5.23 8.85
N GLY A 57 -10.61 5.71 8.66
CA GLY A 57 -10.27 7.10 8.94
C GLY A 57 -10.79 8.08 7.89
N SER A 58 -10.78 9.37 8.23
CA SER A 58 -11.13 10.42 7.25
C SER A 58 -10.08 10.54 6.15
N THR A 59 -10.50 11.00 4.96
CA THR A 59 -9.58 11.35 3.86
C THR A 59 -8.48 12.31 4.32
N GLU A 60 -8.82 13.31 5.12
CA GLU A 60 -7.87 14.25 5.72
C GLU A 60 -6.83 13.55 6.60
N THR A 61 -7.23 12.53 7.37
CA THR A 61 -6.30 11.73 8.18
C THR A 61 -5.29 11.02 7.29
N LEU A 62 -5.74 10.36 6.22
CA LEU A 62 -4.86 9.65 5.29
C LEU A 62 -3.93 10.61 4.54
N GLU A 63 -4.41 11.79 4.13
CA GLU A 63 -3.56 12.81 3.54
C GLU A 63 -2.45 13.26 4.49
N HIS A 64 -2.76 13.49 5.77
CA HIS A 64 -1.76 13.82 6.78
C HIS A 64 -0.79 12.68 7.10
N MET A 65 -1.17 11.42 6.88
CA MET A 65 -0.26 10.29 7.02
C MET A 65 0.71 10.18 5.82
N ALA A 66 0.29 10.62 4.64
CA ALA A 66 1.05 10.46 3.41
C ALA A 66 2.12 11.54 3.15
N VAL A 67 2.09 12.66 3.87
CA VAL A 67 3.08 13.74 3.69
C VAL A 67 4.44 13.38 4.27
N ASP A 68 5.49 14.00 3.74
CA ASP A 68 6.85 13.82 4.25
C ASP A 68 6.94 14.45 5.66
N ASN A 69 7.48 13.68 6.61
CA ASN A 69 7.46 13.95 8.06
C ASN A 69 6.06 13.82 8.71
N PRO A 70 5.49 12.61 8.75
CA PRO A 70 4.22 12.36 9.41
C PRO A 70 4.30 12.69 10.91
N SER A 71 3.20 13.14 11.48
CA SER A 71 3.11 13.38 12.92
C SER A 71 3.32 12.08 13.70
N ARG A 72 3.74 12.17 14.97
CA ARG A 72 3.82 10.98 15.85
C ARG A 72 2.48 10.24 15.91
N ASP A 73 1.38 10.98 15.97
CA ASP A 73 0.03 10.41 16.01
C ASP A 73 -0.28 9.62 14.73
N SER A 74 0.16 10.11 13.56
CA SER A 74 0.04 9.43 12.27
C SER A 74 0.82 8.12 12.24
N VAL A 75 2.05 8.10 12.77
CA VAL A 75 2.88 6.90 12.86
C VAL A 75 2.28 5.88 13.84
N ASP A 76 1.82 6.34 15.00
CA ASP A 76 1.19 5.50 16.02
C ASP A 76 -0.14 4.92 15.50
N LEU A 77 -0.88 5.68 14.69
CA LEU A 77 -2.10 5.22 14.04
C LEU A 77 -1.81 4.14 12.99
N PHE A 78 -0.88 4.39 12.07
CA PHE A 78 -0.47 3.39 11.08
C PHE A 78 -0.02 2.09 11.74
N SER A 79 0.87 2.20 12.72
CA SER A 79 1.45 1.05 13.41
C SER A 79 0.38 0.22 14.10
N ARG A 80 -0.58 0.85 14.78
CA ARG A 80 -1.72 0.16 15.40
C ARG A 80 -2.58 -0.54 14.35
N SER A 81 -3.00 0.17 13.30
CA SER A 81 -3.87 -0.42 12.28
C SER A 81 -3.20 -1.56 11.51
N ALA A 82 -1.91 -1.44 11.20
CA ALA A 82 -1.14 -2.53 10.60
C ALA A 82 -1.03 -3.73 11.54
N MET A 83 -0.79 -3.51 12.84
CA MET A 83 -0.76 -4.56 13.84
C MET A 83 -2.11 -5.26 13.99
N ASP A 84 -3.21 -4.51 14.08
CA ASP A 84 -4.56 -5.07 14.19
C ASP A 84 -4.90 -5.98 13.00
N LEU A 85 -4.49 -5.59 11.80
CA LEU A 85 -4.61 -6.43 10.59
C LEU A 85 -3.74 -7.69 10.68
N LEU A 86 -2.48 -7.58 11.11
CA LEU A 86 -1.55 -8.70 11.19
C LEU A 86 -1.92 -9.71 12.30
N THR A 87 -2.44 -9.22 13.43
CA THR A 87 -2.90 -10.07 14.54
C THR A 87 -4.27 -10.67 14.29
N GLY A 88 -5.01 -10.12 13.32
CA GLY A 88 -6.37 -10.54 12.97
C GLY A 88 -7.46 -9.91 13.84
N GLU A 89 -7.11 -8.95 14.70
CA GLU A 89 -8.05 -8.14 15.47
C GLU A 89 -8.93 -7.28 14.55
N ALA A 90 -8.39 -6.89 13.40
CA ALA A 90 -9.12 -6.34 12.27
C ALA A 90 -9.07 -7.28 11.07
N GLN A 91 -10.11 -7.25 10.22
CA GLN A 91 -10.12 -7.92 8.93
C GLN A 91 -10.11 -6.87 7.82
N PRO A 92 -9.32 -7.06 6.75
CA PRO A 92 -9.35 -6.15 5.61
C PRO A 92 -10.72 -6.21 4.92
N ASP A 93 -11.18 -5.07 4.42
CA ASP A 93 -12.35 -5.00 3.53
C ASP A 93 -11.99 -5.66 2.19
N VAL A 94 -12.51 -6.87 1.98
CA VAL A 94 -12.20 -7.70 0.79
C VAL A 94 -12.62 -7.02 -0.52
N PRO A 95 -13.83 -6.44 -0.65
CA PRO A 95 -14.18 -5.61 -1.80
C PRO A 95 -13.18 -4.48 -2.09
N VAL A 96 -12.79 -3.69 -1.08
CA VAL A 96 -11.82 -2.59 -1.26
C VAL A 96 -10.45 -3.12 -1.67
N LEU A 97 -9.98 -4.19 -1.03
CA LEU A 97 -8.70 -4.82 -1.35
C LEU A 97 -8.66 -5.35 -2.78
N THR A 98 -9.76 -5.97 -3.24
CA THR A 98 -9.87 -6.48 -4.62
C THR A 98 -9.76 -5.35 -5.64
N LYS A 99 -10.39 -4.19 -5.37
CA LYS A 99 -10.25 -2.99 -6.20
C LYS A 99 -8.82 -2.46 -6.17
N ALA A 100 -8.20 -2.41 -4.98
CA ALA A 100 -6.81 -1.98 -4.82
C ALA A 100 -5.85 -2.83 -5.65
N CYS A 101 -5.98 -4.17 -5.62
CA CYS A 101 -5.18 -5.07 -6.45
C CYS A 101 -5.32 -4.78 -7.95
N ARG A 102 -6.54 -4.52 -8.45
CA ARG A 102 -6.77 -4.16 -9.86
C ARG A 102 -6.08 -2.84 -10.23
N LEU A 103 -6.14 -1.84 -9.36
CA LEU A 103 -5.49 -0.55 -9.60
C LEU A 103 -3.97 -0.67 -9.50
N LEU A 104 -3.43 -1.52 -8.61
CA LEU A 104 -2.00 -1.81 -8.55
C LEU A 104 -1.52 -2.45 -9.85
N THR A 105 -2.27 -3.39 -10.43
CA THR A 105 -1.94 -3.95 -11.75
C THR A 105 -1.87 -2.89 -12.84
N GLN A 106 -2.76 -1.89 -12.84
CA GLN A 106 -2.67 -0.75 -13.78
C GLN A 106 -1.40 0.07 -13.56
N LEU A 107 -0.96 0.26 -12.31
CA LEU A 107 0.28 0.97 -11.99
C LEU A 107 1.51 0.15 -12.42
N GLU A 108 1.50 -1.16 -12.20
CA GLU A 108 2.56 -2.10 -12.62
C GLU A 108 2.72 -2.10 -14.15
N GLU A 109 1.62 -2.14 -14.89
CA GLU A 109 1.61 -2.11 -16.37
C GLU A 109 2.06 -0.76 -16.94
N ARG A 110 1.76 0.34 -16.24
CA ARG A 110 2.11 1.70 -16.66
C ARG A 110 3.55 2.08 -16.34
N ALA A 111 4.12 1.50 -15.28
CA ALA A 111 5.41 1.85 -14.75
C ALA A 111 6.53 1.69 -15.78
N GLU A 112 7.49 2.62 -15.76
CA GLU A 112 8.66 2.60 -16.63
C GLU A 112 9.93 2.47 -15.79
N GLY A 113 10.83 1.55 -16.17
CA GLY A 113 12.00 1.21 -15.37
C GLY A 113 11.60 0.70 -13.97
N GLY A 114 12.46 0.92 -12.97
CA GLY A 114 12.27 0.42 -11.59
C GLY A 114 11.09 1.01 -10.82
N GLN A 115 10.22 1.82 -11.45
CA GLN A 115 9.04 2.40 -10.79
C GLN A 115 8.01 1.34 -10.38
N ALA A 116 8.02 0.16 -11.01
CA ALA A 116 7.11 -0.94 -10.69
C ALA A 116 7.40 -1.58 -9.31
N ALA A 117 8.56 -1.29 -8.71
CA ALA A 117 8.98 -1.92 -7.47
C ALA A 117 8.02 -1.65 -6.30
N GLN A 118 7.53 -0.41 -6.13
CA GLN A 118 6.61 -0.07 -5.04
C GLN A 118 5.19 -0.63 -5.26
N PRO A 119 4.56 -0.53 -6.44
CA PRO A 119 3.32 -1.24 -6.73
C PRO A 119 3.38 -2.73 -6.42
N TYR A 120 4.41 -3.44 -6.90
CA TYR A 120 4.58 -4.86 -6.60
C TYR A 120 4.73 -5.13 -5.10
N ALA A 121 5.46 -4.27 -4.38
CA ALA A 121 5.62 -4.43 -2.95
C ALA A 121 4.30 -4.21 -2.18
N ILE A 122 3.49 -3.22 -2.56
CA ILE A 122 2.16 -3.02 -1.98
C ILE A 122 1.27 -4.23 -2.30
N HIS A 123 1.28 -4.71 -3.53
CA HIS A 123 0.53 -5.89 -3.95
C HIS A 123 0.91 -7.12 -3.12
N SER A 124 2.22 -7.32 -2.90
CA SER A 124 2.74 -8.41 -2.08
C SER A 124 2.21 -8.37 -0.65
N TRP A 125 2.12 -7.18 -0.07
CA TRP A 125 1.59 -6.98 1.28
C TRP A 125 0.09 -7.29 1.33
N LEU A 126 -0.69 -6.79 0.38
CA LEU A 126 -2.14 -7.05 0.34
C LEU A 126 -2.48 -8.53 0.13
N ALA A 127 -1.74 -9.22 -0.74
CA ALA A 127 -1.87 -10.67 -0.93
C ALA A 127 -1.53 -11.43 0.36
N TRP A 128 -0.49 -10.98 1.07
CA TRP A 128 -0.12 -11.56 2.37
C TRP A 128 -1.24 -11.37 3.40
N LEU A 129 -1.86 -10.19 3.43
CA LEU A 129 -2.98 -9.87 4.33
C LEU A 129 -4.16 -10.85 4.25
N VAL A 130 -4.48 -11.32 3.04
CA VAL A 130 -5.61 -12.25 2.82
C VAL A 130 -5.21 -13.73 2.93
N GLY A 131 -3.92 -14.00 3.15
CA GLY A 131 -3.35 -15.35 3.28
C GLY A 131 -2.97 -16.00 1.95
N ASP A 132 -2.92 -15.24 0.85
CA ASP A 132 -2.38 -15.74 -0.42
C ASP A 132 -0.85 -15.63 -0.43
N PHE A 133 -0.20 -16.56 0.26
CA PHE A 133 1.25 -16.55 0.42
C PHE A 133 2.00 -16.74 -0.91
N HIS A 134 1.39 -17.41 -1.89
CA HIS A 134 2.01 -17.61 -3.19
C HIS A 134 2.03 -16.31 -3.99
N ALA A 135 0.88 -15.64 -4.12
CA ALA A 135 0.82 -14.34 -4.78
C ALA A 135 1.68 -13.29 -4.07
N ALA A 136 1.66 -13.29 -2.73
CA ALA A 136 2.51 -12.42 -1.92
C ALA A 136 4.00 -12.62 -2.21
N GLN A 137 4.47 -13.87 -2.20
CA GLN A 137 5.87 -14.18 -2.46
C GLN A 137 6.28 -13.79 -3.89
N MET A 138 5.45 -14.10 -4.89
CA MET A 138 5.74 -13.77 -6.29
C MET A 138 5.83 -12.25 -6.50
N ALA A 139 4.86 -11.49 -6.00
CA ALA A 139 4.88 -10.03 -6.10
C ALA A 139 6.07 -9.41 -5.36
N ALA A 140 6.44 -9.93 -4.19
CA ALA A 140 7.61 -9.44 -3.46
C ALA A 140 8.92 -9.71 -4.22
N LEU A 141 9.05 -10.85 -4.89
CA LEU A 141 10.22 -11.15 -5.71
C LEU A 141 10.30 -10.25 -6.96
N LEU A 142 9.16 -9.95 -7.59
CA LEU A 142 9.11 -8.98 -8.69
C LEU A 142 9.51 -7.57 -8.20
N ALA A 143 9.01 -7.14 -7.04
CA ALA A 143 9.43 -5.87 -6.45
C ALA A 143 10.95 -5.78 -6.24
N LEU A 144 11.56 -6.84 -5.71
CA LEU A 144 13.01 -6.89 -5.47
C LEU A 144 13.85 -7.03 -6.75
N ALA A 145 13.26 -7.56 -7.83
CA ALA A 145 13.92 -7.59 -9.14
C ALA A 145 14.00 -6.18 -9.76
N GLU A 146 13.01 -5.33 -9.49
CA GLU A 146 12.99 -3.93 -9.93
C GLU A 146 13.85 -3.01 -9.03
N ASP A 147 13.80 -3.21 -7.71
CA ASP A 147 14.66 -2.53 -6.73
C ASP A 147 14.93 -3.42 -5.52
N GLU A 148 16.19 -3.82 -5.35
CA GLU A 148 16.64 -4.71 -4.26
C GLU A 148 16.47 -4.11 -2.87
N ASN A 149 16.27 -2.79 -2.76
CA ASN A 149 16.17 -2.08 -1.48
C ASN A 149 14.73 -1.85 -1.03
N VAL A 150 13.72 -2.39 -1.72
CA VAL A 150 12.32 -2.19 -1.32
C VAL A 150 12.01 -2.91 0.00
N THR A 151 11.98 -2.13 1.07
CA THR A 151 11.84 -2.60 2.45
C THR A 151 10.53 -3.36 2.71
N LEU A 152 9.45 -2.95 2.03
CA LEU A 152 8.14 -3.59 2.18
C LEU A 152 8.16 -5.03 1.65
N ALA A 153 8.79 -5.29 0.50
CA ALA A 153 8.93 -6.63 -0.07
C ALA A 153 9.78 -7.55 0.83
N HIS A 154 10.88 -7.04 1.38
CA HIS A 154 11.69 -7.76 2.37
C HIS A 154 10.89 -8.12 3.62
N THR A 155 10.03 -7.21 4.08
CA THR A 155 9.17 -7.43 5.25
C THR A 155 8.19 -8.59 5.00
N VAL A 156 7.52 -8.60 3.84
CA VAL A 156 6.60 -9.67 3.44
C VAL A 156 7.31 -11.01 3.37
N LEU A 157 8.44 -11.09 2.66
CA LEU A 157 9.21 -12.34 2.53
C LEU A 157 9.71 -12.86 3.89
N THR A 158 10.16 -11.95 4.75
CA THR A 158 10.59 -12.31 6.11
C THR A 158 9.41 -12.80 6.95
N GLY A 159 8.26 -12.13 6.89
CA GLY A 159 7.04 -12.52 7.58
C GLY A 159 6.56 -13.91 7.16
N ILE A 160 6.52 -14.18 5.86
CA ILE A 160 6.18 -15.50 5.30
C ILE A 160 7.18 -16.56 5.79
N ARG A 161 8.48 -16.29 5.70
CA ARG A 161 9.53 -17.22 6.13
C ARG A 161 9.45 -17.56 7.62
N LEU A 162 9.08 -16.60 8.45
CA LEU A 162 8.92 -16.79 9.90
C LEU A 162 7.58 -17.43 10.27
N GLY A 163 6.72 -17.75 9.30
CA GLY A 163 5.41 -18.35 9.56
C GLY A 163 4.45 -17.39 10.26
N VAL A 164 4.60 -16.08 10.04
CA VAL A 164 3.63 -15.09 10.51
C VAL A 164 2.38 -15.25 9.65
N HIS A 165 1.44 -16.02 10.18
CA HIS A 165 0.13 -16.23 9.60
C HIS A 165 -0.85 -15.25 10.23
N ILE A 166 -1.52 -14.48 9.39
CA ILE A 166 -2.57 -13.57 9.82
C ILE A 166 -3.74 -14.45 10.26
N LYS A 167 -3.95 -14.47 11.58
CA LYS A 167 -4.98 -15.30 12.18
C LYS A 167 -6.32 -14.73 11.72
N ARG A 168 -7.09 -15.48 10.93
CA ARG A 168 -8.49 -15.12 10.73
C ARG A 168 -9.18 -15.24 12.09
N ALA A 169 -9.85 -14.18 12.53
CA ALA A 169 -10.68 -14.26 13.73
C ALA A 169 -11.64 -15.44 13.56
N LYS A 170 -11.64 -16.37 14.51
CA LYS A 170 -12.61 -17.48 14.51
C LYS A 170 -14.00 -16.85 14.57
N THR A 171 -14.82 -17.10 13.56
CA THR A 171 -16.25 -16.87 13.65
C THR A 171 -16.76 -17.73 14.81
N ILE A 172 -17.24 -17.08 15.88
CA ILE A 172 -17.93 -17.74 17.01
C ILE A 172 -19.39 -17.90 16.61
#